data_AF-G7YWJ8-F1
#
_entry.id   AF-G7YWJ8-F1
#
_cell.length_a   1.000
_cell.length_b   1.000
_cell.length_c   1.000
_cell.angle_alpha   90.00
_cell.angle_beta   90.00
_cell.angle_gamma   90.00
#
_symmetry.space_group_name_H-M   'P 1'
#
loop_
_entity.id
_entity.type
_entity.pdbx_description
1 polymer ?
#
loop_
_entity_poly.entity_id
_entity_poly.type
_entity_poly.pdbx_seq_one_letter_code
_entity_poly.pdbx_strand_id
1 'polypeptide(L)'
;MFTVTIIQISGVSPDYTDIFCQYYFQHKPADIICTQPMRNAPDSETVGVLHTQKFITKSTLAFFDYVRHHPIAFELYGHMNASSEVKSDVAYEDSEATLPRRYRMMVPLLIPGSAPVPPTRLNTTTPPTGSVLVRREDILVWFEILEIDSNGEYNPVPVDRLDEAPCQGVFLIHQGLQRRIAVTLVYEVPPDAFLPENSSSLLLFQDVHEVVIGRVRDTAEWLEPDSRTRIISLSLLPARYFPQAGDDRIFFRFEAAWDSSLHSSPLLNRVTPVCQRIYLTMSCYLDVSGCTRPICLTKDLAMMVFPRESKLSVPRSLRSLWSSICRVSENSRLSAVYDLQLRQPLSSG
;
A
#
# COMPACT_ATOMS: atom_id res chain seq x y z
N MET A 1 12.82 -24.41 2.38
CA MET A 1 11.67 -25.34 2.27
C MET A 1 11.07 -25.49 3.65
N PHE A 2 9.79 -25.18 3.83
CA PHE A 2 9.08 -25.46 5.08
C PHE A 2 7.93 -26.43 4.78
N THR A 3 7.55 -27.24 5.76
CA THR A 3 6.56 -28.31 5.57
C THR A 3 5.58 -28.26 6.72
N VAL A 4 4.29 -28.28 6.40
CA VAL A 4 3.20 -28.40 7.37
C VAL A 4 2.68 -29.82 7.27
N THR A 5 2.73 -30.55 8.37
CA THR A 5 2.20 -31.91 8.47
C THR A 5 1.13 -31.96 9.55
N ILE A 6 -0.10 -32.29 9.16
CA ILE A 6 -1.21 -32.55 10.08
C ILE A 6 -1.28 -34.06 10.27
N ILE A 7 -0.95 -34.50 11.47
CA ILE A 7 -0.80 -35.92 11.79
C ILE A 7 -2.16 -36.51 12.17
N GLN A 8 -2.79 -35.93 13.19
CA GLN A 8 -4.05 -36.38 13.78
C GLN A 8 -4.82 -35.21 14.37
N ILE A 9 -6.14 -35.38 14.49
CA ILE A 9 -7.06 -34.45 15.14
C ILE A 9 -7.81 -35.25 16.20
N SER A 10 -7.95 -34.71 17.41
CA SER A 10 -8.55 -35.38 18.56
C SER A 10 -9.60 -34.50 19.22
N GLY A 11 -10.57 -35.11 19.90
CA GLY A 11 -11.63 -34.35 20.60
C GLY A 11 -12.70 -33.78 19.68
N VAL A 12 -12.95 -34.46 18.55
CA VAL A 12 -14.01 -34.11 17.60
C VAL A 12 -15.33 -34.66 18.11
N SER A 13 -16.39 -33.84 18.13
CA SER A 13 -17.71 -34.31 18.57
C SER A 13 -18.21 -35.46 17.68
N PRO A 14 -18.82 -36.52 18.25
CA PRO A 14 -19.46 -37.59 17.48
C PRO A 14 -20.65 -37.10 16.64
N ASP A 15 -21.12 -35.86 16.88
CA ASP A 15 -22.16 -35.23 16.07
C ASP A 15 -21.72 -34.96 14.63
N TYR A 16 -20.41 -34.98 14.32
CA TYR A 16 -19.91 -34.76 12.96
C TYR A 16 -19.68 -36.08 12.22
N THR A 17 -20.14 -36.19 10.97
CA THR A 17 -19.92 -37.36 10.08
C THR A 17 -18.49 -37.43 9.55
N ASP A 18 -17.99 -36.28 9.14
CA ASP A 18 -16.69 -36.08 8.55
C ASP A 18 -16.21 -34.67 8.86
N ILE A 19 -14.90 -34.52 8.87
CA ILE A 19 -14.22 -33.27 9.14
C ILE A 19 -13.17 -32.98 8.08
N PHE A 20 -12.90 -31.71 7.84
CA PHE A 20 -11.76 -31.26 7.05
C PHE A 20 -11.13 -30.05 7.73
N CYS A 21 -9.81 -29.94 7.62
CA CYS A 21 -9.08 -28.82 8.15
C CYS A 21 -8.69 -27.87 7.03
N GLN A 22 -8.93 -26.59 7.25
CA GLN A 22 -8.38 -25.50 6.45
C GLN A 22 -7.29 -24.82 7.24
N TYR A 23 -6.21 -24.43 6.57
CA TYR A 23 -5.20 -23.61 7.21
C TYR A 23 -4.62 -22.61 6.23
N TYR A 24 -4.23 -21.46 6.78
CA TYR A 24 -3.72 -20.33 6.01
C TYR A 24 -2.76 -19.49 6.84
N PHE A 25 -1.95 -18.73 6.11
CA PHE A 25 -1.10 -17.71 6.69
C PHE A 25 -1.91 -16.42 6.84
N GLN A 26 -1.86 -15.77 8.01
CA GLN A 26 -2.60 -14.53 8.25
C GLN A 26 -2.25 -13.41 7.25
N HIS A 27 -1.01 -13.38 6.76
CA HIS A 27 -0.57 -12.39 5.76
C HIS A 27 -1.06 -12.71 4.33
N LYS A 28 -1.66 -13.89 4.10
CA LYS A 28 -2.23 -14.35 2.83
C LYS A 28 -3.55 -15.11 3.05
N PRO A 29 -4.62 -14.42 3.50
CA PRO A 29 -5.90 -15.07 3.82
C PRO A 29 -6.61 -15.64 2.59
N ALA A 30 -6.20 -15.27 1.37
CA ALA A 30 -6.72 -15.84 0.13
C ALA A 30 -6.09 -17.20 -0.24
N ASP A 31 -4.90 -17.51 0.29
CA ASP A 31 -4.16 -18.73 -0.01
C ASP A 31 -4.49 -19.80 1.04
N ILE A 32 -5.72 -20.32 0.96
CA ILE A 32 -6.23 -21.35 1.89
C ILE A 32 -5.83 -22.74 1.37
N ILE A 33 -5.26 -23.56 2.25
CA ILE A 33 -5.00 -24.98 1.99
C ILE A 33 -6.02 -25.81 2.74
N CYS A 34 -6.66 -26.76 2.06
CA CYS A 34 -7.64 -27.67 2.64
C CYS A 34 -7.10 -29.10 2.65
N THR A 35 -7.35 -29.84 3.72
CA THR A 35 -7.22 -31.30 3.72
C THR A 35 -8.38 -31.93 2.94
N GLN A 36 -8.23 -33.19 2.57
CA GLN A 36 -9.38 -33.99 2.16
C GLN A 36 -10.34 -34.18 3.35
N PRO A 37 -11.65 -34.36 3.12
CA PRO A 37 -12.59 -34.77 4.16
C PRO A 37 -12.23 -36.13 4.75
N MET A 38 -12.29 -36.23 6.06
CA MET A 38 -11.88 -37.40 6.83
C MET A 38 -13.04 -37.85 7.68
N ARG A 39 -13.36 -39.14 7.60
CA ARG A 39 -14.48 -39.70 8.37
C ARG A 39 -14.18 -39.64 9.87
N ASN A 40 -15.17 -39.17 10.62
CA ASN A 40 -15.15 -39.16 12.07
C ASN A 40 -15.85 -40.43 12.56
N ALA A 41 -15.07 -41.46 12.90
CA ALA A 41 -15.64 -42.68 13.44
C ALA A 41 -16.07 -42.45 14.90
N PRO A 42 -17.32 -42.73 15.28
CA PRO A 42 -17.84 -42.45 16.62
C PRO A 42 -17.10 -43.23 17.73
N ASP A 43 -16.46 -44.34 17.37
CA ASP A 43 -15.70 -45.21 18.27
C ASP A 43 -14.21 -44.80 18.40
N SER A 44 -13.76 -43.77 17.66
CA SER A 44 -12.36 -43.34 17.63
C SER A 44 -12.21 -41.96 18.25
N GLU A 45 -11.39 -41.84 19.30
CA GLU A 45 -11.07 -40.55 19.93
C GLU A 45 -10.24 -39.62 19.02
N THR A 46 -9.66 -40.17 17.95
CA THR A 46 -8.77 -39.46 17.01
C THR A 46 -9.14 -39.74 15.56
N VAL A 47 -9.07 -38.71 14.72
CA VAL A 47 -9.18 -38.80 13.26
C VAL A 47 -7.77 -38.67 12.66
N GLY A 48 -7.33 -39.72 11.98
CA GLY A 48 -6.03 -39.75 11.29
C GLY A 48 -6.07 -38.96 9.99
N VAL A 49 -5.17 -37.99 9.85
CA VAL A 49 -5.18 -37.03 8.73
C VAL A 49 -4.05 -37.28 7.73
N LEU A 50 -2.84 -37.49 8.24
CA LEU A 50 -1.60 -37.67 7.46
C LEU A 50 -1.49 -36.73 6.24
N HIS A 51 -1.87 -35.46 6.41
CA HIS A 51 -1.75 -34.44 5.37
C HIS A 51 -0.36 -33.80 5.47
N THR A 52 0.36 -33.74 4.36
CA THR A 52 1.64 -33.03 4.30
C THR A 52 1.67 -32.09 3.11
N GLN A 53 1.82 -30.80 3.39
CA GLN A 53 2.00 -29.77 2.36
C GLN A 53 3.41 -29.20 2.46
N LYS A 54 4.11 -29.25 1.34
CA LYS A 54 5.44 -28.63 1.20
C LYS A 54 5.28 -27.24 0.61
N PHE A 55 5.99 -26.29 1.19
CA PHE A 55 6.05 -24.92 0.73
C PHE A 55 7.48 -24.56 0.38
N ILE A 56 7.63 -24.08 -0.85
CA ILE A 56 8.90 -23.56 -1.36
C ILE A 56 8.80 -22.04 -1.29
N THR A 57 9.52 -21.46 -0.35
CA THR A 57 9.66 -20.01 -0.21
C THR A 57 11.14 -19.65 -0.10
N LYS A 58 11.49 -18.44 -0.51
CA LYS A 58 12.82 -17.87 -0.27
C LYS A 58 12.99 -17.66 1.24
N SER A 59 14.19 -17.94 1.75
CA SER A 59 14.53 -17.69 3.15
C SER A 59 14.83 -16.20 3.34
N THR A 60 13.79 -15.41 3.58
CA THR A 60 13.83 -13.96 3.82
C THR A 60 13.80 -13.64 5.31
N LEU A 61 14.31 -12.48 5.75
CA LEU A 61 14.16 -12.02 7.15
C LEU A 61 12.67 -11.88 7.51
N ALA A 62 11.84 -11.42 6.58
CA ALA A 62 10.39 -11.36 6.67
C ALA A 62 9.78 -12.74 6.92
N PHE A 63 10.27 -13.78 6.26
CA PHE A 63 9.84 -15.15 6.52
C PHE A 63 10.22 -15.60 7.93
N PHE A 64 11.45 -15.34 8.37
CA PHE A 64 11.88 -15.69 9.74
C PHE A 64 11.11 -14.90 10.80
N ASP A 65 10.83 -13.62 10.56
CA ASP A 65 10.07 -12.77 11.45
C ASP A 65 8.60 -13.21 11.54
N TYR A 66 8.00 -13.55 10.40
CA TYR A 66 6.66 -14.11 10.35
C TYR A 66 6.58 -15.42 11.16
N VAL A 67 7.49 -16.37 10.91
CA VAL A 67 7.50 -17.66 11.62
C VAL A 67 7.72 -17.49 13.13
N ARG A 68 8.43 -16.44 13.57
CA ARG A 68 8.67 -16.16 14.99
C ARG A 68 7.50 -15.50 15.69
N HIS A 69 6.80 -14.58 15.02
CA HIS A 69 5.86 -13.67 15.69
C HIS A 69 4.40 -13.84 15.27
N HIS A 70 4.13 -14.53 14.15
CA HIS A 70 2.79 -14.64 13.59
C HIS A 70 2.34 -16.10 13.48
N PRO A 71 1.08 -16.41 13.84
CA PRO A 71 0.58 -17.78 13.80
C PRO A 71 0.21 -18.23 12.39
N ILE A 72 0.08 -19.55 12.24
CA ILE A 72 -0.67 -20.19 11.16
C ILE A 72 -2.05 -20.51 11.73
N ALA A 73 -3.10 -20.05 11.07
CA ALA A 73 -4.46 -20.34 11.50
C ALA A 73 -4.86 -21.72 10.99
N PHE A 74 -5.41 -22.55 11.88
CA PHE A 74 -6.04 -23.83 11.55
C PHE A 74 -7.51 -23.75 11.93
N GLU A 75 -8.38 -24.02 10.97
CA GLU A 75 -9.82 -24.04 11.13
C GLU A 75 -10.30 -25.46 10.83
N LEU A 76 -11.14 -25.99 11.71
CA LEU A 76 -11.72 -27.32 11.56
C LEU A 76 -13.19 -27.19 11.25
N TYR A 77 -13.61 -27.80 10.14
CA TYR A 77 -14.98 -27.83 9.69
C TYR A 77 -15.46 -29.27 9.67
N GLY A 78 -16.76 -29.49 9.83
CA GLY A 78 -17.36 -30.80 9.71
C GLY A 78 -18.83 -30.73 9.37
N HIS A 79 -19.33 -31.79 8.75
CA HIS A 79 -20.76 -31.95 8.48
C HIS A 79 -21.43 -32.61 9.68
N MET A 80 -22.53 -32.04 10.17
CA MET A 80 -23.24 -32.56 11.34
C MET A 80 -24.25 -33.65 10.93
N ASN A 81 -24.42 -34.66 11.78
CA ASN A 81 -25.44 -35.68 11.66
C ASN A 81 -26.84 -35.04 11.70
N ALA A 82 -27.67 -35.31 10.69
CA ALA A 82 -29.04 -34.80 10.59
C ALA A 82 -29.95 -35.25 11.76
N SER A 83 -29.54 -36.23 12.57
CA SER A 83 -30.28 -36.71 13.75
C SER A 83 -30.11 -35.86 15.01
N SER A 84 -29.24 -34.83 14.99
CA SER A 84 -28.98 -33.96 16.16
C SER A 84 -29.71 -32.60 16.10
N GLU A 85 -30.60 -32.38 15.12
CA GLU A 85 -31.44 -31.18 15.08
C GLU A 85 -32.60 -31.27 16.08
N VAL A 86 -32.34 -30.92 17.34
CA VAL A 86 -33.41 -30.50 18.27
C VAL A 86 -33.05 -29.19 18.97
N LYS A 87 -33.72 -28.14 18.50
CA LYS A 87 -34.09 -26.86 19.15
C LYS A 87 -32.98 -25.87 19.51
N SER A 88 -32.70 -24.99 18.56
CA SER A 88 -32.59 -23.56 18.83
C SER A 88 -33.59 -22.79 17.98
N ASP A 89 -34.71 -22.38 18.60
CA ASP A 89 -35.67 -21.45 18.01
C ASP A 89 -34.99 -20.09 17.84
N VAL A 90 -34.45 -19.82 16.65
CA VAL A 90 -34.29 -18.45 16.14
C VAL A 90 -34.72 -18.50 14.68
N ALA A 91 -35.91 -17.97 14.40
CA ALA A 91 -36.39 -17.76 13.05
C ALA A 91 -35.42 -16.83 12.31
N TYR A 92 -34.62 -17.38 11.41
CA TYR A 92 -33.97 -16.61 10.35
C TYR A 92 -34.93 -16.60 9.17
N GLU A 93 -35.49 -15.42 8.89
CA GLU A 93 -36.20 -15.15 7.65
C GLU A 93 -35.27 -15.44 6.47
N ASP A 94 -35.75 -16.31 5.60
CA ASP A 94 -35.16 -16.69 4.32
C ASP A 94 -35.19 -15.47 3.39
N SER A 95 -34.16 -14.64 3.47
CA SER A 95 -33.83 -13.71 2.41
C SER A 95 -32.77 -14.38 1.56
N GLU A 96 -33.15 -14.82 0.36
CA GLU A 96 -32.25 -15.14 -0.74
C GLU A 96 -31.30 -13.95 -1.00
N ALA A 97 -30.23 -13.88 -0.21
CA ALA A 97 -29.11 -13.02 -0.48
C ALA A 97 -28.39 -13.64 -1.68
N THR A 98 -28.75 -13.16 -2.86
CA THR A 98 -27.98 -13.30 -4.08
C THR A 98 -26.54 -12.95 -3.73
N LEU A 99 -25.70 -13.97 -3.55
CA LEU A 99 -24.27 -13.81 -3.33
C LEU A 99 -23.74 -12.94 -4.48
N PRO A 100 -23.26 -11.71 -4.25
CA PRO A 100 -22.64 -10.96 -5.31
C PRO A 100 -21.37 -11.71 -5.66
N ARG A 101 -21.37 -12.33 -6.84
CA ARG A 101 -20.21 -12.93 -7.50
C ARG A 101 -19.02 -11.98 -7.33
N ARG A 102 -18.13 -12.37 -6.43
CA ARG A 102 -16.98 -11.60 -6.02
C ARG A 102 -15.99 -11.47 -7.18
N TYR A 103 -15.57 -10.24 -7.40
CA TYR A 103 -14.33 -9.78 -8.02
C TYR A 103 -14.01 -10.35 -9.40
N ARG A 104 -14.63 -9.78 -10.45
CA ARG A 104 -13.80 -9.47 -11.62
C ARG A 104 -12.72 -8.50 -11.15
N MET A 105 -11.46 -8.88 -11.33
CA MET A 105 -10.32 -7.96 -11.31
C MET A 105 -10.54 -6.89 -12.38
N MET A 106 -11.35 -5.87 -12.07
CA MET A 106 -11.25 -4.61 -12.79
C MET A 106 -10.05 -3.92 -12.16
N VAL A 107 -8.98 -3.80 -12.95
CA VAL A 107 -7.98 -2.78 -12.70
C VAL A 107 -8.77 -1.50 -12.43
N PRO A 108 -8.60 -0.86 -11.25
CA PRO A 108 -9.33 0.36 -10.96
C PRO A 108 -9.09 1.33 -12.10
N LEU A 109 -10.12 2.08 -12.49
CA LEU A 109 -9.93 3.20 -13.43
C LEU A 109 -8.94 4.16 -12.79
N LEU A 110 -7.66 4.00 -13.14
CA LEU A 110 -6.60 4.91 -12.73
C LEU A 110 -6.97 6.25 -13.34
N ILE A 111 -7.20 7.25 -12.50
CA ILE A 111 -7.21 8.65 -12.96
C ILE A 111 -5.93 8.80 -13.81
N PRO A 112 -6.02 9.25 -15.07
CA PRO A 112 -4.83 9.44 -15.89
C PRO A 112 -3.85 10.29 -15.11
N GLY A 113 -2.68 9.74 -14.80
CA GLY A 113 -1.68 10.44 -14.00
C GLY A 113 -1.33 11.75 -14.72
N SER A 114 -1.41 12.87 -14.00
CA SER A 114 -0.99 14.16 -14.55
C SER A 114 0.44 14.06 -15.08
N ALA A 115 0.74 14.79 -16.16
CA ALA A 115 2.11 14.94 -16.64
C ALA A 115 3.02 15.44 -15.49
N PRO A 116 4.33 15.21 -15.51
CA PRO A 116 5.23 15.80 -14.51
C PRO A 116 5.12 17.33 -14.41
N VAL A 117 5.17 17.86 -13.18
CA VAL A 117 5.35 19.29 -12.93
C VAL A 117 6.80 19.64 -13.25
N PRO A 118 7.07 20.60 -14.16
CA PRO A 118 8.44 20.95 -14.54
C PRO A 118 9.33 21.29 -13.34
N PRO A 119 10.61 20.89 -13.36
CA PRO A 119 11.53 21.24 -12.30
C PRO A 119 11.85 22.73 -12.37
N THR A 120 12.20 23.34 -11.23
CA THR A 120 12.57 24.78 -11.20
C THR A 120 14.07 24.99 -11.14
N ARG A 121 14.82 23.97 -10.72
CA ARG A 121 16.29 24.04 -10.52
C ARG A 121 17.08 23.20 -11.52
N LEU A 122 16.41 22.38 -12.34
CA LEU A 122 17.05 21.53 -13.34
C LEU A 122 16.96 22.15 -14.73
N ASN A 123 18.07 22.12 -15.46
CA ASN A 123 18.06 22.39 -16.89
C ASN A 123 17.41 21.21 -17.62
N THR A 124 16.23 21.43 -18.20
CA THR A 124 15.56 20.44 -19.05
C THR A 124 16.31 20.28 -20.36
N THR A 125 17.27 19.36 -20.42
CA THR A 125 17.83 18.94 -21.71
C THR A 125 16.75 18.17 -22.48
N THR A 126 16.70 18.30 -23.80
CA THR A 126 15.79 17.46 -24.59
C THR A 126 16.14 15.97 -24.39
N PRO A 127 15.15 15.08 -24.34
CA PRO A 127 15.43 13.65 -24.35
C PRO A 127 16.16 13.30 -25.66
N PRO A 128 17.14 12.38 -25.62
CA PRO A 128 17.87 11.96 -26.81
C PRO A 128 16.91 11.40 -27.87
N THR A 129 17.20 11.69 -29.15
CA THR A 129 16.44 11.19 -30.30
C THR A 129 16.70 9.69 -30.50
N GLY A 130 16.09 8.88 -29.64
CA GLY A 130 16.28 7.43 -29.59
C GLY A 130 16.95 6.96 -28.30
N SER A 131 16.35 5.96 -27.66
CA SER A 131 16.94 5.27 -26.51
C SER A 131 16.50 3.80 -26.45
N VAL A 132 17.36 2.94 -25.92
CA VAL A 132 17.08 1.52 -25.68
C VAL A 132 16.74 1.33 -24.21
N LEU A 133 15.68 0.58 -23.91
CA LEU A 133 15.32 0.21 -22.54
C LEU A 133 16.37 -0.77 -22.01
N VAL A 134 17.06 -0.38 -20.93
CA VAL A 134 18.10 -1.20 -20.29
C VAL A 134 17.55 -1.94 -19.09
N ARG A 135 16.70 -1.28 -18.30
CA ARG A 135 16.15 -1.85 -17.06
C ARG A 135 14.72 -1.38 -16.84
N ARG A 136 13.88 -2.27 -16.32
CA ARG A 136 12.49 -2.01 -15.96
C ARG A 136 12.18 -2.66 -14.62
N GLU A 137 11.70 -1.89 -13.66
CA GLU A 137 11.44 -2.37 -12.29
C GLU A 137 10.14 -1.75 -11.75
N ASP A 138 9.38 -2.53 -10.99
CA ASP A 138 8.19 -2.03 -10.29
C ASP A 138 8.59 -1.52 -8.89
N ILE A 139 8.18 -0.30 -8.56
CA ILE A 139 8.54 0.37 -7.31
C ILE A 139 7.27 0.76 -6.57
N LEU A 140 7.14 0.31 -5.32
CA LEU A 140 6.06 0.71 -4.45
C LEU A 140 6.43 2.04 -3.78
N VAL A 141 5.53 3.01 -3.81
CA VAL A 141 5.77 4.34 -3.27
C VAL A 141 4.67 4.73 -2.31
N TRP A 142 5.07 5.23 -1.14
CA TRP A 142 4.16 5.76 -0.13
C TRP A 142 4.26 7.28 -0.08
N PHE A 143 3.10 7.92 0.05
CA PHE A 143 2.94 9.36 0.16
C PHE A 143 2.22 9.68 1.47
N GLU A 144 2.78 10.60 2.24
CA GLU A 144 2.22 11.08 3.49
C GLU A 144 2.28 12.60 3.53
N ILE A 145 1.26 13.22 4.12
CA ILE A 145 1.32 14.61 4.56
C ILE A 145 1.43 14.58 6.08
N LEU A 146 2.44 15.24 6.63
CA LEU A 146 2.66 15.34 8.06
C LEU A 146 2.31 16.75 8.53
N GLU A 147 1.60 16.85 9.65
CA GLU A 147 1.29 18.12 10.32
C GLU A 147 1.99 18.19 11.66
N ILE A 148 2.47 19.40 12.00
CA ILE A 148 3.09 19.64 13.30
C ILE A 148 2.02 19.63 14.41
N ASP A 149 2.29 18.92 15.51
CA ASP A 149 1.45 18.92 16.70
C ASP A 149 1.90 19.96 17.74
N SER A 150 1.21 20.01 18.89
CA SER A 150 1.54 20.92 19.99
C SER A 150 2.89 20.65 20.64
N ASN A 151 3.46 19.46 20.44
CA ASN A 151 4.76 19.06 20.98
C ASN A 151 5.91 19.40 20.01
N GLY A 152 5.58 19.89 18.81
CA GLY A 152 6.56 20.18 17.76
C GLY A 152 6.90 18.98 16.88
N GLU A 153 6.18 17.87 17.03
CA GLU A 153 6.39 16.64 16.28
C GLU A 153 5.51 16.60 15.03
N TYR A 154 6.04 16.09 13.92
CA TYR A 154 5.32 15.97 12.66
C TYR A 154 4.64 14.60 12.57
N ASN A 155 3.31 14.59 12.59
CA ASN A 155 2.51 13.37 12.57
C ASN A 155 1.73 13.24 11.26
N PRO A 156 1.60 12.02 10.69
CA PRO A 156 0.90 11.82 9.43
C PRO A 156 -0.61 12.06 9.59
N VAL A 157 -1.18 12.78 8.63
CA VAL A 157 -2.60 13.13 8.65
C VAL A 157 -3.48 11.95 8.21
N PRO A 158 -4.73 11.87 8.69
CA PRO A 158 -5.64 10.82 8.24
C PRO A 158 -5.94 10.93 6.74
N VAL A 159 -6.12 9.77 6.11
CA VAL A 159 -6.51 9.62 4.71
C VAL A 159 -7.89 8.97 4.65
N ASP A 160 -8.86 9.69 4.12
CA ASP A 160 -10.17 9.14 3.81
C ASP A 160 -10.10 8.36 2.49
N ARG A 161 -10.35 7.05 2.55
CA ARG A 161 -10.28 6.15 1.38
C ARG A 161 -11.67 5.83 0.88
N LEU A 162 -11.86 5.97 -0.42
CA LEU A 162 -13.02 5.43 -1.11
C LEU A 162 -12.76 3.95 -1.41
N ASP A 163 -13.66 3.06 -0.97
CA ASP A 163 -13.56 1.61 -1.17
C ASP A 163 -13.45 1.20 -2.65
N GLU A 164 -13.81 2.08 -3.59
CA GLU A 164 -13.90 1.81 -5.02
C GLU A 164 -12.57 1.90 -5.79
N ALA A 165 -11.52 2.52 -5.23
CA ALA A 165 -10.23 2.66 -5.92
C ALA A 165 -9.02 2.54 -4.98
N PRO A 166 -8.27 1.42 -5.00
CA PRO A 166 -6.99 1.33 -4.30
C PRO A 166 -6.03 2.40 -4.85
N CYS A 167 -5.14 2.90 -3.98
CA CYS A 167 -4.18 3.98 -4.28
C CYS A 167 -4.80 5.40 -4.41
N GLN A 168 -6.13 5.52 -4.26
CA GLN A 168 -6.81 6.81 -4.13
C GLN A 168 -7.22 7.06 -2.68
N GLY A 169 -7.24 8.34 -2.31
CA GLY A 169 -7.71 8.79 -1.01
C GLY A 169 -7.48 10.28 -0.84
N VAL A 170 -8.13 10.84 0.16
CA VAL A 170 -8.17 12.27 0.41
C VAL A 170 -7.50 12.55 1.75
N PHE A 171 -6.40 13.30 1.71
CA PHE A 171 -5.74 13.75 2.94
C PHE A 171 -6.62 14.77 3.65
N LEU A 172 -6.83 14.55 4.95
CA LEU A 172 -7.57 15.48 5.79
C LEU A 172 -6.56 16.35 6.53
N ILE A 173 -6.46 17.63 6.17
CA ILE A 173 -5.44 18.55 6.72
C ILE A 173 -6.11 19.69 7.50
N HIS A 174 -5.46 20.21 8.53
CA HIS A 174 -5.94 21.34 9.32
C HIS A 174 -5.47 22.66 8.73
N GLN A 175 -6.29 23.68 8.73
CA GLN A 175 -5.91 25.02 8.28
C GLN A 175 -4.82 25.63 9.17
N GLY A 176 -3.81 26.25 8.54
CA GLY A 176 -2.83 27.08 9.24
C GLY A 176 -1.75 26.34 10.03
N LEU A 177 -1.60 25.02 9.85
CA LEU A 177 -0.49 24.25 10.42
C LEU A 177 0.70 24.15 9.46
N GLN A 178 1.90 24.06 10.01
CA GLN A 178 3.10 23.76 9.25
C GLN A 178 3.09 22.28 8.83
N ARG A 179 3.51 21.99 7.59
CA ARG A 179 3.43 20.65 7.02
C ARG A 179 4.74 20.18 6.42
N ARG A 180 4.87 18.87 6.34
CA ARG A 180 5.89 18.19 5.53
C ARG A 180 5.20 17.19 4.61
N ILE A 181 5.78 16.95 3.46
CA ILE A 181 5.41 15.83 2.62
C ILE A 181 6.51 14.80 2.74
N ALA A 182 6.13 13.57 3.10
CA ALA A 182 7.04 12.45 3.17
C ALA A 182 6.75 11.48 2.03
N VAL A 183 7.81 11.06 1.36
CA VAL A 183 7.75 10.07 0.29
C VAL A 183 8.68 8.93 0.66
N THR A 184 8.17 7.71 0.59
CA THR A 184 8.95 6.49 0.86
C THR A 184 8.92 5.61 -0.39
N LEU A 185 10.08 5.40 -1.00
CA LEU A 185 10.29 4.47 -2.10
C LEU A 185 10.65 3.10 -1.50
N VAL A 186 9.88 2.08 -1.86
CA VAL A 186 10.03 0.71 -1.40
C VAL A 186 10.36 -0.15 -2.61
N TYR A 187 11.56 -0.72 -2.63
CA TYR A 187 11.99 -1.59 -3.71
C TYR A 187 12.43 -2.95 -3.18
N GLU A 188 12.10 -3.99 -3.94
CA GLU A 188 12.56 -5.33 -3.69
C GLU A 188 13.92 -5.53 -4.35
N VAL A 189 14.89 -6.02 -3.58
CA VAL A 189 16.23 -6.29 -4.10
C VAL A 189 16.17 -7.52 -5.02
N PRO A 190 16.64 -7.42 -6.28
CA PRO A 190 16.71 -8.58 -7.16
C PRO A 190 17.59 -9.67 -6.54
N PRO A 191 17.24 -10.96 -6.69
CA PRO A 191 18.02 -12.06 -6.11
C PRO A 191 19.48 -12.09 -6.57
N ASP A 192 19.77 -11.59 -7.77
CA ASP A 192 21.10 -11.57 -8.38
C ASP A 192 21.95 -10.36 -7.91
N ALA A 193 21.37 -9.42 -7.16
CA ALA A 193 22.06 -8.23 -6.65
C ALA A 193 22.99 -8.53 -5.47
N PHE A 194 22.83 -9.69 -4.82
CA PHE A 194 23.72 -10.14 -3.73
C PHE A 194 25.02 -10.79 -4.23
N LEU A 195 25.20 -10.91 -5.56
CA LEU A 195 26.47 -11.33 -6.13
C LEU A 195 27.51 -10.19 -5.98
N PRO A 196 28.78 -10.50 -5.65
CA PRO A 196 29.81 -9.49 -5.36
C PRO A 196 30.04 -8.50 -6.51
N GLU A 197 29.80 -8.92 -7.76
CA GLU A 197 29.92 -8.04 -8.94
C GLU A 197 28.80 -6.99 -9.06
N ASN A 198 27.65 -7.20 -8.38
CA ASN A 198 26.46 -6.36 -8.48
C ASN A 198 26.16 -5.54 -7.22
N SER A 199 27.07 -5.51 -6.24
CA SER A 199 26.86 -4.86 -4.93
C SER A 199 26.52 -3.37 -5.04
N SER A 200 26.98 -2.68 -6.10
CA SER A 200 26.63 -1.28 -6.41
C SER A 200 25.15 -1.07 -6.80
N SER A 201 24.41 -2.14 -7.06
CA SER A 201 22.98 -2.12 -7.41
C SER A 201 22.06 -2.22 -6.20
N LEU A 202 22.61 -2.43 -4.99
CA LEU A 202 21.81 -2.57 -3.78
C LEU A 202 21.19 -1.25 -3.33
N LEU A 203 21.77 -0.09 -3.65
CA LEU A 203 21.25 1.25 -3.31
C LEU A 203 20.84 1.97 -4.59
N LEU A 204 19.64 1.69 -5.08
CA LEU A 204 19.16 2.22 -6.35
C LEU A 204 19.04 3.75 -6.32
N PHE A 205 18.51 4.30 -5.23
CA PHE A 205 18.27 5.74 -5.06
C PHE A 205 19.44 6.40 -4.34
N GLN A 206 20.05 7.40 -4.96
CA GLN A 206 21.25 8.05 -4.41
C GLN A 206 20.89 9.31 -3.64
N ASP A 207 20.08 10.17 -4.25
CA ASP A 207 19.65 11.42 -3.62
C ASP A 207 18.32 11.94 -4.22
N VAL A 208 17.76 12.98 -3.61
CA VAL A 208 16.60 13.72 -4.11
C VAL A 208 17.06 15.09 -4.56
N HIS A 209 17.05 15.32 -5.87
CA HIS A 209 17.48 16.58 -6.44
C HIS A 209 16.46 17.70 -6.17
N GLU A 210 15.18 17.44 -6.42
CA GLU A 210 14.13 18.45 -6.26
C GLU A 210 12.76 17.81 -6.03
N VAL A 211 11.95 18.40 -5.15
CA VAL A 211 10.51 18.11 -5.07
C VAL A 211 9.75 19.39 -5.41
N VAL A 212 8.91 19.33 -6.43
CA VAL A 212 8.10 20.44 -6.90
C VAL A 212 6.62 20.13 -6.74
N ILE A 213 5.85 21.15 -6.38
CA ILE A 213 4.39 21.08 -6.28
C ILE A 213 3.77 22.22 -7.08
N GLY A 214 2.71 21.91 -7.82
CA GLY A 214 1.93 22.89 -8.57
C GLY A 214 0.55 22.34 -8.93
N ARG A 215 -0.10 23.01 -9.88
CA ARG A 215 -1.39 22.61 -10.47
C ARG A 215 -2.50 22.45 -9.43
N VAL A 216 -2.54 23.36 -8.47
CA VAL A 216 -3.60 23.43 -7.46
C VAL A 216 -4.94 23.71 -8.15
N ARG A 217 -5.93 22.85 -7.91
CA ARG A 217 -7.21 22.82 -8.64
C ARG A 217 -8.32 22.18 -7.80
N ASP A 218 -9.57 22.32 -8.23
CA ASP A 218 -10.78 21.75 -7.60
C ASP A 218 -11.38 20.56 -8.37
N THR A 219 -10.90 20.31 -9.59
CA THR A 219 -11.20 19.12 -10.41
C THR A 219 -10.07 18.11 -10.38
N ALA A 220 -10.37 16.81 -10.52
CA ALA A 220 -9.34 15.77 -10.52
C ALA A 220 -8.32 15.95 -11.67
N GLU A 221 -8.81 16.30 -12.86
CA GLU A 221 -8.00 16.54 -14.05
C GLU A 221 -7.43 17.96 -14.08
N TRP A 222 -6.22 18.09 -14.66
CA TRP A 222 -5.59 19.36 -14.96
C TRP A 222 -5.55 19.58 -16.47
N LEU A 223 -6.29 20.58 -16.96
CA LEU A 223 -6.43 20.89 -18.38
C LEU A 223 -5.80 22.25 -18.75
N GLU A 224 -5.33 22.99 -17.76
CA GLU A 224 -4.80 24.34 -17.92
C GLU A 224 -3.27 24.32 -18.21
N PRO A 225 -2.69 25.36 -18.82
CA PRO A 225 -1.25 25.45 -18.99
C PRO A 225 -0.53 25.75 -17.66
N ASP A 226 0.72 25.31 -17.54
CA ASP A 226 1.54 25.53 -16.33
C ASP A 226 1.79 27.03 -16.01
N SER A 227 1.59 27.94 -16.98
CA SER A 227 1.64 29.40 -16.74
C SER A 227 0.53 29.91 -15.83
N ARG A 228 -0.56 29.15 -15.66
CA ARG A 228 -1.68 29.48 -14.75
C ARG A 228 -1.51 28.93 -13.34
N THR A 229 -0.42 28.20 -13.07
CA THR A 229 -0.17 27.66 -11.74
C THR A 229 1.15 28.13 -11.17
N ARG A 230 1.19 28.25 -9.84
CA ARG A 230 2.42 28.57 -9.12
C ARG A 230 3.11 27.29 -8.71
N ILE A 231 4.18 26.96 -9.44
CA ILE A 231 5.07 25.84 -9.14
C ILE A 231 6.04 26.25 -8.04
N ILE A 232 6.19 25.41 -7.04
CA ILE A 232 7.04 25.67 -5.87
C ILE A 232 7.96 24.50 -5.66
N SER A 233 9.24 24.81 -5.53
CA SER A 233 10.29 23.90 -5.12
C SER A 233 10.34 23.84 -3.60
N LEU A 234 10.15 22.66 -3.02
CA LEU A 234 10.12 22.46 -1.58
C LEU A 234 11.53 22.44 -0.97
N SER A 235 11.60 22.72 0.33
CA SER A 235 12.85 22.60 1.08
C SER A 235 13.02 21.17 1.58
N LEU A 236 14.00 20.46 1.02
CA LEU A 236 14.28 19.06 1.34
C LEU A 236 14.97 18.91 2.69
N LEU A 237 14.55 17.87 3.42
CA LEU A 237 15.26 17.32 4.56
C LEU A 237 16.15 16.15 4.08
N PRO A 238 17.18 15.78 4.85
CA PRO A 238 18.07 14.69 4.47
C PRO A 238 17.32 13.40 4.17
N ALA A 239 17.51 12.87 2.96
CA ALA A 239 17.00 11.56 2.58
C ALA A 239 17.77 10.47 3.33
N ARG A 240 17.08 9.36 3.64
CA ARG A 240 17.68 8.25 4.37
C ARG A 240 17.13 6.92 3.93
N TYR A 241 18.02 5.93 3.94
CA TYR A 241 17.65 4.53 3.98
C TYR A 241 17.28 4.14 5.40
N PHE A 242 16.24 3.33 5.55
CA PHE A 242 15.91 2.76 6.85
C PHE A 242 15.38 1.33 6.71
N PRO A 243 15.75 0.40 7.59
CA PRO A 243 15.17 -0.93 7.61
C PRO A 243 13.77 -0.89 8.23
N GLN A 244 12.81 -1.61 7.65
CA GLN A 244 11.54 -1.91 8.31
C GLN A 244 11.63 -3.31 8.92
N ALA A 245 11.35 -3.43 10.22
CA ALA A 245 11.40 -4.71 10.91
C ALA A 245 10.46 -5.72 10.25
N GLY A 246 10.97 -6.91 9.93
CA GLY A 246 10.20 -7.96 9.27
C GLY A 246 9.96 -7.76 7.77
N ASP A 247 10.66 -6.82 7.13
CA ASP A 247 10.59 -6.60 5.68
C ASP A 247 11.98 -6.61 5.03
N ASP A 248 12.14 -7.40 3.98
CA ASP A 248 13.42 -7.57 3.24
C ASP A 248 13.59 -6.53 2.14
N ARG A 249 12.55 -5.73 1.88
CA ARG A 249 12.60 -4.64 0.91
C ARG A 249 13.43 -3.50 1.48
N ILE A 250 13.98 -2.70 0.58
CA ILE A 250 14.73 -1.52 0.97
C ILE A 250 13.80 -0.30 0.90
N PHE A 251 13.87 0.52 1.93
CA PHE A 251 13.10 1.73 2.08
C PHE A 251 14.00 2.95 1.99
N PHE A 252 13.73 3.80 1.01
CA PHE A 252 14.36 5.09 0.85
C PHE A 252 13.33 6.18 1.10
N ARG A 253 13.49 6.96 2.16
CA ARG A 253 12.55 8.01 2.56
C ARG A 253 13.20 9.37 2.57
N PHE A 254 12.45 10.35 2.08
CA PHE A 254 12.79 11.76 2.17
C PHE A 254 11.55 12.57 2.57
N GLU A 255 11.81 13.72 3.17
CA GLU A 255 10.78 14.64 3.62
C GLU A 255 11.07 16.02 3.05
N ALA A 256 10.01 16.78 2.76
CA ALA A 256 10.12 18.14 2.25
C ALA A 256 9.17 19.05 3.03
N ALA A 257 9.67 20.19 3.51
CA ALA A 257 8.85 21.19 4.15
C ALA A 257 7.89 21.81 3.12
N TRP A 258 6.59 21.80 3.44
CA TRP A 258 5.54 22.30 2.56
C TRP A 258 4.73 23.39 3.24
N ASP A 259 4.76 24.57 2.64
CA ASP A 259 3.91 25.71 3.00
C ASP A 259 2.86 25.91 1.91
N SER A 260 1.61 25.58 2.25
CA SER A 260 0.47 25.67 1.34
C SER A 260 0.18 27.11 0.89
N SER A 261 0.56 28.11 1.69
CA SER A 261 0.30 29.53 1.39
C SER A 261 1.13 30.06 0.22
N LEU A 262 2.31 29.48 -0.01
CA LEU A 262 3.20 29.88 -1.09
C LEU A 262 2.54 29.69 -2.47
N HIS A 263 1.62 28.73 -2.62
CA HIS A 263 0.91 28.50 -3.89
C HIS A 263 0.02 29.67 -4.29
N SER A 264 -0.30 30.59 -3.37
CA SER A 264 -1.18 31.74 -3.62
C SER A 264 -2.56 31.33 -4.17
N SER A 265 -2.99 30.11 -3.87
CA SER A 265 -4.29 29.58 -4.31
C SER A 265 -5.33 29.79 -3.20
N PRO A 266 -6.49 30.39 -3.51
CA PRO A 266 -7.56 30.55 -2.53
C PRO A 266 -8.11 29.21 -2.04
N LEU A 267 -7.94 28.13 -2.81
CA LEU A 267 -8.39 26.80 -2.44
C LEU A 267 -7.70 26.30 -1.17
N LEU A 268 -6.38 26.50 -1.05
CA LEU A 268 -5.59 26.04 0.11
C LEU A 268 -5.66 26.99 1.32
N ASN A 269 -6.15 28.21 1.12
CA ASN A 269 -6.19 29.25 2.14
C ASN A 269 -7.52 29.32 2.91
N ARG A 270 -8.47 28.45 2.59
CA ARG A 270 -9.79 28.38 3.24
C ARG A 270 -10.16 26.95 3.60
N VAL A 271 -11.09 26.81 4.56
CA VAL A 271 -11.76 25.53 4.82
C VAL A 271 -12.45 25.06 3.55
N THR A 272 -12.24 23.80 3.18
CA THR A 272 -12.83 23.21 1.98
C THR A 272 -14.34 23.06 2.17
N PRO A 273 -15.19 23.58 1.27
CA PRO A 273 -16.62 23.38 1.33
C PRO A 273 -17.01 21.90 1.26
N VAL A 274 -18.20 21.57 1.78
CA VAL A 274 -18.75 20.21 1.72
C VAL A 274 -18.83 19.74 0.26
N CYS A 275 -18.51 18.46 0.04
CA CYS A 275 -18.45 17.82 -1.29
C CYS A 275 -17.41 18.39 -2.27
N GLN A 276 -16.52 19.28 -1.83
CA GLN A 276 -15.39 19.75 -2.64
C GLN A 276 -14.09 19.07 -2.20
N ARG A 277 -13.14 18.99 -3.13
CA ARG A 277 -11.79 18.47 -2.90
C ARG A 277 -10.81 19.37 -3.60
N ILE A 278 -9.62 19.48 -3.01
CA ILE A 278 -8.50 20.20 -3.61
C ILE A 278 -7.55 19.14 -4.14
N TYR A 279 -7.11 19.32 -5.38
CA TYR A 279 -6.09 18.50 -5.99
C TYR A 279 -4.85 19.35 -6.26
N LEU A 280 -3.69 18.72 -6.18
CA LEU A 280 -2.43 19.29 -6.61
C LEU A 280 -1.56 18.19 -7.21
N THR A 281 -0.61 18.56 -8.04
CA THR A 281 0.36 17.63 -8.61
C THR A 281 1.71 17.84 -7.97
N MET A 282 2.30 16.77 -7.48
CA MET A 282 3.66 16.73 -6.96
C MET A 282 4.55 15.94 -7.92
N SER A 283 5.74 16.45 -8.20
CA SER A 283 6.80 15.73 -8.92
C SER A 283 8.10 15.72 -8.11
N CYS A 284 8.70 14.55 -7.99
CA CYS A 284 9.98 14.31 -7.31
C CYS A 284 11.03 13.94 -8.36
N TYR A 285 12.11 14.70 -8.41
CA TYR A 285 13.27 14.45 -9.26
C TYR A 285 14.35 13.78 -8.42
N LEU A 286 14.68 12.53 -8.77
CA LEU A 286 15.51 11.64 -7.96
C LEU A 286 16.76 11.22 -8.73
N ASP A 287 17.89 11.18 -8.06
CA ASP A 287 19.12 10.63 -8.61
C ASP A 287 19.16 9.12 -8.39
N VAL A 288 19.39 8.39 -9.48
CA VAL A 288 19.41 6.92 -9.50
C VAL A 288 20.77 6.43 -9.94
N SER A 289 21.25 5.39 -9.28
CA SER A 289 22.55 4.76 -9.60
C SER A 289 22.63 4.40 -11.09
N GLY A 290 23.74 4.77 -11.74
CA GLY A 290 23.98 4.52 -13.16
C GLY A 290 23.22 5.46 -14.13
N CYS A 291 22.44 6.43 -13.62
CA CYS A 291 21.77 7.43 -14.45
C CYS A 291 22.52 8.76 -14.40
N THR A 292 22.70 9.40 -15.55
CA THR A 292 23.28 10.76 -15.65
C THR A 292 22.23 11.86 -15.51
N ARG A 293 20.95 11.51 -15.53
CA ARG A 293 19.81 12.41 -15.47
C ARG A 293 18.86 11.95 -14.38
N PRO A 294 18.25 12.86 -13.61
CA PRO A 294 17.31 12.49 -12.57
C PRO A 294 16.07 11.85 -13.19
N ILE A 295 15.55 10.82 -12.53
CA ILE A 295 14.23 10.26 -12.85
C ILE A 295 13.15 11.17 -12.29
N CYS A 296 11.94 11.08 -12.83
CA CYS A 296 10.80 11.85 -12.34
C CYS A 296 9.68 10.92 -11.86
N LEU A 297 9.28 11.08 -10.61
CA LEU A 297 8.11 10.45 -10.02
C LEU A 297 7.01 11.51 -9.84
N THR A 298 5.80 11.25 -10.32
CA THR A 298 4.69 12.21 -10.25
C THR A 298 3.45 11.60 -9.59
N LYS A 299 2.80 12.37 -8.72
CA LYS A 299 1.57 11.97 -8.05
C LYS A 299 0.61 13.16 -7.91
N ASP A 300 -0.66 12.92 -8.25
CA ASP A 300 -1.74 13.81 -7.86
C ASP A 300 -2.19 13.52 -6.43
N LEU A 301 -2.17 14.53 -5.56
CA LEU A 301 -2.65 14.44 -4.19
C LEU A 301 -4.02 15.12 -4.09
N ALA A 302 -4.98 14.43 -3.49
CA ALA A 302 -6.29 14.98 -3.17
C ALA A 302 -6.36 15.28 -1.66
N MET A 303 -6.97 16.40 -1.29
CA MET A 303 -7.08 16.80 0.11
C MET A 303 -8.32 17.65 0.39
N MET A 304 -8.65 17.75 1.68
CA MET A 304 -9.63 18.67 2.23
C MET A 304 -9.01 19.42 3.42
N VAL A 305 -9.20 20.73 3.45
CA VAL A 305 -8.76 21.62 4.54
C VAL A 305 -9.89 21.77 5.54
N PHE A 306 -9.65 21.38 6.78
CA PHE A 306 -10.57 21.52 7.91
C PHE A 306 -10.18 22.70 8.81
N PRO A 307 -11.11 23.21 9.64
CA PRO A 307 -10.77 24.18 10.67
C PRO A 307 -9.65 23.68 11.58
N ARG A 308 -8.80 24.59 12.07
CA ARG A 308 -7.60 24.24 12.85
C ARG A 308 -7.86 23.33 14.06
N GLU A 309 -8.99 23.52 14.73
CA GLU A 309 -9.36 22.80 15.97
C GLU A 309 -10.27 21.58 15.72
N SER A 310 -10.42 21.14 14.47
CA SER A 310 -11.27 19.99 14.14
C SER A 310 -10.65 18.68 14.63
N LYS A 311 -11.45 17.79 15.23
CA LYS A 311 -11.01 16.41 15.44
C LYS A 311 -11.20 15.62 14.15
N LEU A 312 -10.11 15.34 13.44
CA LEU A 312 -10.14 14.54 12.22
C LEU A 312 -10.26 13.05 12.57
N SER A 313 -11.40 12.45 12.24
CA SER A 313 -11.58 11.01 12.28
C SER A 313 -12.16 10.55 10.96
N VAL A 314 -11.57 9.52 10.35
CA VAL A 314 -12.14 8.89 9.16
C VAL A 314 -13.44 8.18 9.57
N PRO A 315 -14.59 8.42 8.91
CA PRO A 315 -15.82 7.71 9.20
C PRO A 315 -15.60 6.20 9.05
N ARG A 316 -15.74 5.45 10.13
CA ARG A 316 -15.64 3.99 10.08
C ARG A 316 -16.93 3.45 9.45
N SER A 317 -16.85 2.96 8.21
CA SER A 317 -17.90 2.11 7.64
C SER A 317 -18.21 0.96 8.61
N LEU A 318 -19.50 0.65 8.80
CA LEU A 318 -19.97 -0.45 9.66
C LEU A 318 -19.41 -1.82 9.23
N ARG A 319 -18.85 -1.92 8.02
CA ARG A 319 -18.14 -3.11 7.53
C ARG A 319 -16.72 -3.26 8.12
N SER A 320 -16.16 -2.23 8.76
CA SER A 320 -14.81 -2.25 9.35
C SER A 320 -14.72 -2.93 10.72
N LEU A 321 -15.84 -3.33 11.32
CA LEU A 321 -15.88 -4.05 12.60
C LEU A 321 -15.24 -5.46 12.52
N TRP A 322 -15.07 -6.03 11.33
CA TRP A 322 -14.42 -7.33 11.14
C TRP A 322 -12.95 -7.26 10.66
N SER A 323 -12.42 -6.07 10.37
CA SER A 323 -11.01 -5.89 9.94
C SER A 323 -10.09 -5.30 11.03
N SER A 324 -10.60 -5.20 12.25
CA SER A 324 -10.04 -4.38 13.35
C SER A 324 -8.69 -4.86 13.93
N ILE A 325 -8.09 -5.94 13.43
CA ILE A 325 -6.81 -6.46 13.96
C ILE A 325 -5.59 -6.09 13.08
N CYS A 326 -5.75 -5.65 11.83
CA CYS A 326 -4.60 -5.54 10.92
C CYS A 326 -4.11 -4.13 10.53
N ARG A 327 -4.82 -3.01 10.74
CA ARG A 327 -4.53 -1.79 9.93
C ARG A 327 -4.65 -0.44 10.62
N VAL A 328 -3.95 -0.23 11.74
CA VAL A 328 -3.80 1.12 12.32
C VAL A 328 -2.84 1.99 11.48
N SER A 329 -1.79 1.41 10.88
CA SER A 329 -0.79 2.16 10.09
C SER A 329 -1.23 2.48 8.65
N GLU A 330 -2.21 1.77 8.09
CA GLU A 330 -2.58 2.04 6.70
C GLU A 330 -3.36 3.35 6.56
N ASN A 331 -4.08 3.86 7.56
CA ASN A 331 -5.04 4.96 7.35
C ASN A 331 -4.46 6.37 7.24
N SER A 332 -3.13 6.52 7.19
CA SER A 332 -2.46 7.83 7.16
C SER A 332 -1.50 8.01 5.98
N ARG A 333 -1.52 7.07 5.01
CA ARG A 333 -0.64 7.10 3.83
C ARG A 333 -1.37 6.69 2.55
N LEU A 334 -0.93 7.20 1.41
CA LEU A 334 -1.33 6.68 0.09
C LEU A 334 -0.21 5.85 -0.49
N SER A 335 -0.54 4.67 -1.02
CA SER A 335 0.40 3.81 -1.73
C SER A 335 0.14 3.88 -3.23
N ALA A 336 1.17 3.78 -4.06
CA ALA A 336 1.04 3.58 -5.51
C ALA A 336 2.22 2.76 -6.03
N VAL A 337 2.01 2.02 -7.12
CA VAL A 337 3.08 1.27 -7.80
C VAL A 337 3.48 2.03 -9.06
N TYR A 338 4.78 2.21 -9.25
CA TYR A 338 5.39 2.91 -10.37
C TYR A 338 6.24 1.96 -11.20
N ASP A 339 6.19 2.12 -12.52
CA ASP A 339 7.05 1.42 -13.47
C ASP A 339 8.31 2.27 -13.75
N LEU A 340 9.44 1.90 -13.14
CA LEU A 340 10.73 2.56 -13.36
C LEU A 340 11.37 2.04 -14.64
N GLN A 341 11.59 2.91 -15.62
CA GLN A 341 12.23 2.57 -16.88
C GLN A 341 13.56 3.33 -17.05
N LEU A 342 14.67 2.60 -16.99
CA LEU A 342 16.01 3.14 -17.25
C LEU A 342 16.40 2.88 -18.70
N ARG A 343 16.77 3.94 -19.42
CA ARG A 343 17.05 3.89 -20.85
C ARG A 343 18.42 4.46 -21.16
N GLN A 344 19.12 3.84 -22.10
CA GLN A 344 20.42 4.31 -22.60
C GLN A 344 20.23 5.02 -23.95
N PRO A 345 20.78 6.24 -24.14
CA PRO A 345 20.77 6.90 -25.43
C PRO A 345 21.48 6.04 -26.48
N LEU A 346 20.92 5.98 -27.70
CA LEU A 346 21.65 5.45 -28.84
C LEU A 346 22.81 6.40 -29.14
N SER A 347 24.04 5.88 -29.16
CA SER A 347 25.20 6.64 -29.63
C SER A 347 24.97 7.03 -31.09
N SER A 348 24.95 8.32 -31.41
CA SER A 348 25.14 8.77 -32.78
C SER A 348 26.56 8.36 -33.19
N GLY A 349 26.66 7.35 -34.07
CA GLY A 349 27.93 6.87 -34.62
C GLY A 349 28.66 7.91 -35.45
#